data_AF-A0A9D4X4M6-F1
#
_entry.id   AF-A0A9D4X4M6-F1
#
_cell.length_a   1.000
_cell.length_b   1.000
_cell.length_c   1.000
_cell.angle_alpha   90.00
_cell.angle_beta   90.00
_cell.angle_gamma   90.00
#
_symmetry.space_group_name_H-M   'P 1'
#
loop_
_entity.id
_entity.type
_entity.pdbx_description
1 polymer ?
#
loop_
_entity_poly.entity_id
_entity_poly.type
_entity_poly.pdbx_seq_one_letter_code
_entity_poly.pdbx_strand_id
1 'polypeptide(L)'
;MGVMSRRVIPACGSLCVFCPSLRARSRQPVKRYKKLIAEILPRNQVAEINDRKIGKLCEYASRNPLRIPKIAENLEQRCYKDLRNESFGSVKVILCIYRKLLSSCKEQIPLFASSLLGIIRTLLEQTRADEVRILGCNTLVDFINFQMVHTCST
;
A
#
# COMPACT_ATOMS: atom_id res chain seq x y z
N MET A 1 39.68 13.29 -32.07
CA MET A 1 38.85 14.47 -32.37
C MET A 1 37.49 14.30 -31.72
N GLY A 2 37.10 15.19 -30.83
CA GLY A 2 35.74 15.23 -30.27
C GLY A 2 34.82 16.06 -31.14
N VAL A 3 33.56 15.65 -31.28
CA VAL A 3 32.45 16.57 -31.56
C VAL A 3 31.12 15.98 -31.06
N MET A 4 30.29 16.86 -30.52
CA MET A 4 29.12 16.56 -29.71
C MET A 4 27.85 16.16 -30.48
N SER A 5 27.02 15.37 -29.78
CA SER A 5 25.56 15.54 -29.59
C SER A 5 24.72 16.18 -30.70
N ARG A 6 23.76 15.40 -31.21
CA ARG A 6 22.36 15.84 -31.28
C ARG A 6 21.46 14.75 -30.71
N ARG A 7 21.17 14.82 -29.41
CA ARG A 7 19.96 14.20 -28.86
C ARG A 7 18.77 14.86 -29.54
N VAL A 8 18.14 14.14 -30.47
CA VAL A 8 16.81 14.48 -30.98
C VAL A 8 15.85 14.34 -29.79
N ILE A 9 15.50 15.45 -29.17
CA ILE A 9 14.45 15.51 -28.16
C ILE A 9 13.13 15.49 -28.94
N PRO A 10 12.23 14.51 -28.74
CA PRO A 10 10.90 14.62 -29.32
C PRO A 10 10.14 15.69 -28.54
N ALA A 11 10.00 16.87 -29.15
CA ALA A 11 9.01 17.86 -28.77
C ALA A 11 7.61 17.30 -29.07
N CYS A 12 7.10 16.44 -28.19
CA CYS A 12 5.71 16.00 -28.24
C CYS A 12 5.24 15.58 -26.84
N GLY A 13 5.09 16.57 -25.96
CA GLY A 13 4.59 16.37 -24.59
C GLY A 13 3.07 16.43 -24.45
N SER A 14 2.33 16.84 -25.48
CA SER A 14 0.92 17.24 -25.34
C SER A 14 -0.08 16.60 -26.32
N LEU A 15 0.34 15.80 -27.32
CA LEU A 15 -0.54 15.46 -28.45
C LEU A 15 -0.89 13.98 -28.66
N CYS A 16 -0.53 13.07 -27.75
CA CYS A 16 -0.92 11.65 -27.91
C CYS A 16 -1.75 11.15 -26.72
N VAL A 17 -3.06 11.31 -26.82
CA VAL A 17 -4.06 10.76 -25.88
C VAL A 17 -4.34 9.27 -26.14
N PHE A 18 -3.96 8.75 -27.32
CA PHE A 18 -4.30 7.40 -27.77
C PHE A 18 -3.18 6.34 -27.59
N CYS A 19 -1.99 6.69 -27.07
CA CYS A 19 -0.90 5.71 -26.86
C CYS A 19 -0.32 5.79 -25.44
N PRO A 20 -0.86 5.03 -24.47
CA PRO A 20 -0.33 4.99 -23.10
C PRO A 20 1.15 4.56 -22.99
N SER A 21 1.67 3.88 -24.01
CA SER A 21 3.04 3.34 -24.09
C SER A 21 4.12 4.38 -24.41
N LEU A 22 3.77 5.55 -24.97
CA LEU A 22 4.71 6.59 -25.43
C LEU A 22 4.80 7.82 -24.50
N ARG A 23 4.03 7.86 -23.41
CA ARG A 23 4.14 8.93 -22.41
C ARG A 23 5.53 8.91 -21.79
N ALA A 24 6.18 10.07 -21.64
CA ALA A 24 7.45 10.20 -20.93
C ALA A 24 7.38 9.43 -19.58
N ARG A 25 8.03 8.25 -19.55
CA ARG A 25 7.88 7.19 -18.53
C ARG A 25 8.13 7.66 -17.10
N SER A 26 8.77 8.82 -16.95
CA SER A 26 9.18 9.46 -15.70
C SER A 26 8.02 9.86 -14.78
N ARG A 27 6.85 10.25 -15.32
CA ARG A 27 5.69 10.75 -14.56
C ARG A 27 4.63 9.66 -14.30
N GLN A 28 5.03 8.39 -14.25
CA GLN A 28 4.08 7.30 -14.02
C GLN A 28 3.48 7.31 -12.60
N PRO A 29 2.19 6.93 -12.46
CA PRO A 29 1.50 6.72 -11.17
C PRO A 29 2.20 5.73 -10.21
N VAL A 30 3.19 4.97 -10.69
CA VAL A 30 4.02 4.05 -9.88
C VAL A 30 4.81 4.80 -8.80
N LYS A 31 5.21 6.05 -9.05
CA LYS A 31 5.99 6.83 -8.07
C LYS A 31 5.11 7.44 -6.98
N ARG A 32 3.83 7.71 -7.26
CA ARG A 32 2.96 8.45 -6.35
C ARG A 32 2.61 7.65 -5.09
N TYR A 33 2.17 6.39 -5.25
CA TYR A 33 1.84 5.56 -4.07
C TYR A 33 3.06 5.30 -3.20
N LYS A 34 4.24 5.09 -3.80
CA LYS A 34 5.50 4.93 -3.06
C LYS A 34 5.84 6.18 -2.24
N LYS A 35 5.58 7.37 -2.77
CA LYS A 35 5.75 8.63 -2.04
C LYS A 35 4.79 8.72 -0.85
N LEU A 36 3.51 8.40 -1.05
CA LEU A 36 2.51 8.40 0.02
C LEU A 36 2.87 7.41 1.14
N ILE A 37 3.31 6.20 0.78
CA ILE A 37 3.78 5.21 1.76
C ILE A 37 5.01 5.72 2.52
N ALA A 38 5.97 6.34 1.83
CA ALA A 38 7.16 6.91 2.47
C ALA A 38 6.83 8.07 3.43
N GLU A 39 5.77 8.84 3.15
CA GLU A 39 5.30 9.91 4.03
C GLU A 39 4.60 9.40 5.30
N ILE A 40 3.92 8.24 5.22
CA ILE A 40 3.26 7.58 6.35
C ILE A 40 4.26 6.80 7.20
N LEU A 41 5.17 6.09 6.54
CA LEU A 41 6.11 5.19 7.17
C LEU A 41 7.56 5.63 6.87
N PRO A 42 8.03 6.72 7.52
CA PRO A 42 9.39 7.22 7.33
C PRO A 42 10.44 6.17 7.73
N ARG A 43 11.65 6.25 7.18
CA ARG A 43 12.72 5.27 7.44
C ARG A 43 13.49 5.49 8.75
N ASN A 44 13.55 6.73 9.23
CA ASN A 44 14.44 7.15 10.32
C ASN A 44 13.67 7.75 11.51
N GLN A 45 12.36 7.59 11.56
CA GLN A 45 11.50 8.11 12.62
C GLN A 45 10.56 7.02 13.07
N VAL A 46 10.14 7.06 14.34
CA VAL A 46 9.07 6.20 14.84
C VAL A 46 7.84 6.46 13.98
N ALA A 47 7.29 5.42 13.37
CA ALA A 47 6.10 5.54 12.56
C ALA A 47 4.92 5.90 13.47
N GLU A 48 4.37 7.09 13.28
CA GLU A 48 3.20 7.57 14.00
C GLU A 48 1.94 7.39 13.15
N ILE A 49 0.85 6.98 13.79
CA ILE A 49 -0.44 6.84 13.12
C ILE A 49 -0.94 8.24 12.73
N ASN A 50 -0.99 8.50 11.42
CA ASN A 50 -1.48 9.75 10.88
C ASN A 50 -2.65 9.51 9.93
N ASP A 51 -3.87 9.60 10.46
CA ASP A 51 -5.10 9.30 9.73
C ASP A 51 -5.26 10.14 8.46
N ARG A 52 -4.79 11.38 8.45
CA ARG A 52 -4.85 12.25 7.27
C ARG A 52 -3.97 11.72 6.14
N LYS A 53 -2.76 11.25 6.44
CA LYS A 53 -1.85 10.68 5.43
C LYS A 53 -2.35 9.31 4.96
N ILE A 54 -2.82 8.47 5.88
CA ILE A 54 -3.40 7.16 5.57
C ILE A 54 -4.64 7.32 4.68
N GLY A 55 -5.51 8.28 4.99
CA GLY A 55 -6.67 8.63 4.18
C GLY A 55 -6.32 8.99 2.74
N LYS A 56 -5.26 9.80 2.53
CA LYS A 56 -4.78 10.14 1.17
C LYS A 56 -4.32 8.92 0.36
N LEU A 57 -3.66 7.95 1.01
CA LEU A 57 -3.27 6.70 0.34
C LEU A 57 -4.51 5.87 -0.03
N CYS A 58 -5.48 5.76 0.86
CA CYS A 58 -6.71 5.00 0.63
C CYS A 58 -7.58 5.65 -0.45
N GLU A 59 -7.71 6.98 -0.46
CA GLU A 59 -8.42 7.72 -1.51
C GLU A 59 -7.71 7.56 -2.87
N TYR A 60 -6.39 7.56 -2.88
CA TYR A 60 -5.64 7.26 -4.10
C TYR A 60 -5.90 5.83 -4.59
N ALA A 61 -5.92 4.85 -3.67
CA ALA A 61 -6.16 3.45 -3.96
C ALA A 61 -7.56 3.22 -4.54
N SER A 62 -8.60 3.80 -3.94
CA SER A 62 -10.00 3.65 -4.40
C SER A 62 -10.21 4.22 -5.81
N ARG A 63 -9.53 5.34 -6.13
CA ARG A 63 -9.56 5.92 -7.49
C ARG A 63 -8.68 5.16 -8.50
N ASN A 64 -7.83 4.24 -8.05
CA ASN A 64 -6.88 3.51 -8.91
C ASN A 64 -6.80 2.00 -8.56
N PRO A 65 -7.88 1.21 -8.75
CA PRO A 65 -7.93 -0.21 -8.34
C PRO A 65 -6.75 -1.07 -8.82
N LEU A 66 -6.27 -0.85 -10.05
CA LEU A 66 -5.13 -1.58 -10.63
C LEU A 66 -3.79 -1.36 -9.88
N ARG A 67 -3.74 -0.39 -8.95
CA ARG A 67 -2.57 -0.11 -8.11
C ARG A 67 -2.64 -0.79 -6.75
N ILE A 68 -3.82 -1.22 -6.32
CA ILE A 68 -4.04 -1.86 -5.02
C ILE A 68 -3.11 -3.06 -4.81
N PRO A 69 -2.95 -4.01 -5.77
CA PRO A 69 -2.05 -5.14 -5.57
C PRO A 69 -0.59 -4.71 -5.30
N LYS A 70 -0.11 -3.68 -6.02
CA LYS A 70 1.27 -3.16 -5.83
C LYS A 70 1.44 -2.36 -4.54
N ILE A 71 0.37 -1.77 -4.02
CA ILE A 71 0.36 -1.11 -2.71
C ILE A 71 0.42 -2.18 -1.63
N ALA A 72 -0.44 -3.19 -1.71
CA ALA A 72 -0.49 -4.31 -0.78
C ALA A 72 0.85 -5.06 -0.71
N GLU A 73 1.42 -5.45 -1.86
CA GLU A 73 2.74 -6.09 -1.94
C GLU A 73 3.82 -5.24 -1.26
N ASN A 74 3.81 -3.91 -1.44
CA ASN A 74 4.78 -3.04 -0.80
C ASN A 74 4.63 -2.97 0.73
N LEU A 75 3.38 -2.90 1.21
CA LEU A 75 3.06 -2.88 2.64
C LEU A 75 3.39 -4.22 3.31
N GLU A 76 3.13 -5.33 2.64
CA GLU A 76 3.45 -6.68 3.11
C GLU A 76 4.95 -6.92 3.24
N GLN A 77 5.72 -6.62 2.19
CA GLN A 77 7.17 -6.74 2.22
C GLN A 77 7.79 -5.87 3.32
N ARG A 78 7.23 -4.66 3.51
CA ARG A 78 7.58 -3.76 4.60
C ARG A 78 7.24 -4.36 5.97
N CYS A 79 6.03 -4.90 6.14
CA CYS A 79 5.56 -5.50 7.38
C CYS A 79 6.47 -6.66 7.81
N TYR A 80 6.79 -7.57 6.89
CA TYR A 80 7.70 -8.68 7.17
C TYR A 80 9.12 -8.22 7.52
N LYS A 81 9.60 -7.15 6.89
CA LYS A 81 10.87 -6.53 7.28
C LYS A 81 10.80 -5.95 8.69
N ASP A 82 9.74 -5.22 9.01
CA ASP A 82 9.60 -4.52 10.28
C ASP A 82 9.34 -5.49 11.45
N LEU A 83 8.63 -6.60 11.22
CA LEU A 83 8.49 -7.70 12.18
C LEU A 83 9.83 -8.35 12.52
N ARG A 84 10.68 -8.62 11.52
CA ARG A 84 12.03 -9.16 11.76
C ARG A 84 12.95 -8.22 12.52
N ASN A 85 12.74 -6.92 12.39
CA ASN A 85 13.50 -5.87 13.08
C ASN A 85 12.84 -5.45 14.40
N GLU A 86 11.79 -6.14 14.85
CA GLU A 86 11.01 -5.81 16.06
C GLU A 86 10.47 -4.37 16.09
N SER A 87 10.25 -3.78 14.91
CA SER A 87 9.72 -2.43 14.76
C SER A 87 8.18 -2.43 14.80
N PHE A 88 7.63 -2.79 15.96
CA PHE A 88 6.19 -3.00 16.14
C PHE A 88 5.34 -1.73 15.92
N GLY A 89 5.91 -0.52 16.11
CA GLY A 89 5.24 0.74 15.77
C GLY A 89 4.89 0.84 14.29
N SER A 90 5.83 0.47 13.41
CA SER A 90 5.60 0.44 11.96
C SER A 90 4.55 -0.60 11.56
N VAL A 91 4.59 -1.79 12.20
CA VAL A 91 3.59 -2.84 12.01
C VAL A 91 2.19 -2.34 12.37
N LYS A 92 2.01 -1.67 13.52
CA LYS A 92 0.72 -1.08 13.94
C LYS A 92 0.21 -0.11 12.88
N VAL A 93 1.06 0.78 12.34
CA VAL A 93 0.67 1.72 11.27
C VAL A 93 0.28 1.00 9.98
N ILE A 94 1.01 -0.04 9.57
CA ILE A 94 0.67 -0.83 8.37
C ILE A 94 -0.71 -1.47 8.51
N LEU A 95 -1.03 -2.04 9.67
CA LEU A 95 -2.33 -2.64 9.92
C LEU A 95 -3.46 -1.60 9.94
N CYS A 96 -3.20 -0.39 10.46
CA CYS A 96 -4.13 0.73 10.31
C CYS A 96 -4.38 1.10 8.83
N ILE A 97 -3.36 1.02 7.96
CA ILE A 97 -3.53 1.23 6.51
C ILE A 97 -4.45 0.15 5.93
N TYR A 98 -4.20 -1.12 6.22
CA TYR A 98 -5.06 -2.22 5.75
C TYR A 98 -6.50 -2.08 6.24
N ARG A 99 -6.71 -1.71 7.51
CA ARG A 99 -8.06 -1.45 8.05
C ARG A 99 -8.77 -0.31 7.31
N LYS A 100 -8.04 0.75 6.97
CA LYS A 100 -8.60 1.86 6.19
C LYS A 100 -8.87 1.46 4.73
N LEU A 101 -8.04 0.61 4.14
CA LEU A 101 -8.27 0.03 2.81
C LEU A 101 -9.54 -0.85 2.79
N LEU A 102 -9.74 -1.69 3.81
CA LEU A 102 -10.96 -2.50 3.96
C LEU A 102 -12.23 -1.63 3.97
N SER A 103 -12.21 -0.52 4.70
CA SER A 103 -13.37 0.39 4.74
C SER A 103 -13.53 1.25 3.46
N SER A 104 -12.44 1.61 2.78
CA SER A 104 -12.47 2.54 1.63
C SER A 104 -12.58 1.86 0.26
N CYS A 105 -12.14 0.60 0.14
CA CYS A 105 -12.02 -0.14 -1.12
C CYS A 105 -12.80 -1.47 -1.06
N LYS A 106 -14.06 -1.43 -0.61
CA LYS A 106 -14.88 -2.62 -0.30
C LYS A 106 -15.02 -3.57 -1.50
N GLU A 107 -15.32 -3.05 -2.68
CA GLU A 107 -15.45 -3.85 -3.91
C GLU A 107 -14.11 -4.41 -4.42
N GLN A 108 -12.98 -3.94 -3.87
CA GLN A 108 -11.64 -4.36 -4.27
C GLN A 108 -10.93 -5.20 -3.21
N ILE A 109 -11.60 -5.63 -2.14
CA ILE A 109 -10.98 -6.46 -1.10
C ILE A 109 -10.25 -7.70 -1.66
N PRO A 110 -10.79 -8.42 -2.68
CA PRO A 110 -10.07 -9.55 -3.28
C PRO A 110 -8.66 -9.21 -3.80
N LEU A 111 -8.39 -7.95 -4.18
CA LEU A 111 -7.10 -7.51 -4.71
C LEU A 111 -5.98 -7.45 -3.66
N PHE A 112 -6.30 -7.47 -2.37
CA PHE A 112 -5.32 -7.39 -1.28
C PHE A 112 -5.60 -8.34 -0.11
N ALA A 113 -6.69 -9.10 -0.15
CA ALA A 113 -7.07 -10.04 0.90
C ALA A 113 -5.95 -11.06 1.21
N SER A 114 -5.35 -11.66 0.19
CA SER A 114 -4.26 -12.64 0.37
C SER A 114 -3.06 -12.04 1.10
N SER A 115 -2.67 -10.82 0.73
CA SER A 115 -1.59 -10.08 1.36
C SER A 115 -1.88 -9.80 2.85
N LEU A 116 -3.10 -9.35 3.16
CA LEU A 116 -3.52 -9.09 4.55
C LEU A 116 -3.60 -10.37 5.38
N LEU A 117 -4.18 -11.44 4.85
CA LEU A 117 -4.27 -12.74 5.52
C LEU A 117 -2.88 -13.35 5.76
N GLY A 118 -1.95 -13.18 4.82
CA GLY A 118 -0.54 -13.55 4.97
C GLY A 118 0.12 -12.84 6.16
N ILE A 119 -0.10 -11.53 6.29
CA ILE A 119 0.37 -10.76 7.45
C ILE A 119 -0.29 -11.25 8.75
N ILE A 120 -1.62 -11.40 8.77
CA ILE A 120 -2.37 -11.88 9.95
C ILE A 120 -1.81 -13.21 10.43
N ARG A 121 -1.61 -14.18 9.52
CA ARG A 121 -1.02 -15.47 9.85
C ARG A 121 0.35 -15.31 10.52
N THR A 122 1.24 -14.51 9.93
CA THR A 122 2.57 -14.28 10.50
C THR A 122 2.52 -13.61 11.88
N LEU A 123 1.58 -12.68 12.11
CA LEU A 123 1.39 -12.05 13.43
C LEU A 123 0.93 -13.06 14.48
N LEU A 124 0.01 -13.96 14.12
CA LEU A 124 -0.50 -15.00 15.02
C LEU A 124 0.56 -16.06 15.36
N GLU A 125 1.50 -16.31 14.45
CA GLU A 125 2.64 -17.22 14.66
C GLU A 125 3.72 -16.62 15.59
N GLN A 126 3.68 -15.32 15.94
CA GLN A 126 4.63 -14.70 16.87
C GLN A 126 4.33 -15.04 18.34
N THR A 127 4.78 -16.21 18.81
CA THR A 127 4.51 -16.72 20.17
C THR A 127 5.19 -15.95 21.30
N ARG A 128 6.20 -15.11 21.01
CA ARG A 128 7.03 -14.43 22.02
C ARG A 128 6.53 -13.02 22.37
N ALA A 129 5.53 -12.50 21.65
CA ALA A 129 5.03 -11.14 21.82
C ALA A 129 3.50 -11.13 21.79
N ASP A 130 2.87 -11.24 22.96
CA ASP A 130 1.41 -11.33 23.09
C ASP A 130 0.68 -10.12 22.47
N GLU A 131 1.27 -8.92 22.56
CA GLU A 131 0.73 -7.73 21.89
C GLU A 131 0.59 -7.91 20.37
N VAL A 132 1.54 -8.58 19.73
CA VAL A 132 1.55 -8.82 18.29
C VAL A 132 0.47 -9.82 17.90
N ARG A 133 0.24 -10.84 18.74
CA ARG A 133 -0.84 -11.81 18.55
C ARG A 133 -2.21 -11.18 18.74
N ILE A 134 -2.40 -10.37 19.79
CA ILE A 134 -3.64 -9.61 20.01
C ILE A 134 -3.92 -8.71 18.81
N LEU A 135 -2.89 -8.05 18.28
CA LEU A 135 -3.01 -7.22 17.08
C LEU A 135 -3.41 -8.03 15.84
N GLY A 136 -2.86 -9.23 15.67
CA GLY A 136 -3.26 -10.18 14.63
C GLY A 136 -4.73 -10.59 14.75
N CYS A 137 -5.18 -10.94 15.96
CA CYS A 137 -6.58 -11.29 16.24
C CYS A 137 -7.54 -10.13 15.92
N ASN A 138 -7.22 -8.93 16.40
CA ASN A 138 -8.04 -7.74 16.13
C ASN A 138 -8.16 -7.45 14.63
N THR A 139 -7.05 -7.58 13.90
CA THR A 139 -7.03 -7.38 12.44
C THR A 139 -7.85 -8.46 11.71
N LEU A 140 -7.82 -9.71 12.19
CA LEU A 140 -8.64 -10.79 11.63
C LEU A 140 -10.13 -10.53 11.83
N VAL A 141 -10.52 -10.10 13.03
CA VAL A 141 -11.91 -9.72 13.33
C VAL A 141 -12.37 -8.58 12.42
N ASP A 142 -11.54 -7.53 12.28
CA ASP A 142 -11.83 -6.44 11.35
C ASP A 142 -12.03 -6.96 9.92
N PHE A 143 -11.12 -7.82 9.43
CA PHE A 143 -11.22 -8.41 8.09
C PHE A 143 -12.54 -9.16 7.89
N ILE A 144 -12.91 -10.04 8.83
CA ILE A 144 -14.16 -10.82 8.78
C ILE A 144 -15.38 -9.89 8.79
N ASN A 145 -15.40 -8.89 9.67
CA ASN A 145 -16.49 -7.92 9.76
C ASN A 145 -16.69 -7.16 8.44
N PHE A 146 -15.61 -6.75 7.78
CA PHE A 146 -15.69 -6.07 6.48
C PHE A 146 -16.10 -7.00 5.32
N GLN A 147 -15.88 -8.31 5.43
CA GLN A 147 -16.42 -9.28 4.47
C GLN A 147 -17.93 -9.48 4.65
N MET A 148 -18.40 -9.67 5.89
CA MET A 148 -19.81 -9.95 6.19
C MET A 148 -20.75 -8.82 5.74
N VAL A 149 -20.33 -7.57 5.92
CA VAL A 149 -21.09 -6.40 5.46
C VAL A 149 -21.25 -6.37 3.94
N HIS A 150 -20.27 -6.88 3.19
CA HIS A 150 -20.35 -6.96 1.73
C HIS A 150 -21.35 -8.04 1.29
N THR A 151 -21.33 -9.21 1.93
CA THR A 151 -22.20 -10.34 1.56
C THR A 151 -23.68 -10.17 1.92
N CYS A 152 -24.02 -9.35 2.91
CA CYS A 152 -25.43 -9.09 3.29
C CYS A 152 -26.10 -7.98 2.47
N SER A 153 -25.39 -7.36 1.52
CA SER A 153 -25.88 -6.24 0.69
C SER A 153 -26.33 -6.68 -0.73
N THR A 154 -26.33 -7.98 -1.00
CA THR A 154 -26.76 -8.64 -2.25
C THR A 154 -27.85 -9.64 -1.95
#